data_AF-A0A8H4B419-F1
#
_entry.id   AF-A0A8H4B419-F1
#
_cell.length_a   1.000
_cell.length_b   1.000
_cell.length_c   1.000
_cell.angle_alpha   90.00
_cell.angle_beta   90.00
_cell.angle_gamma   90.00
#
_symmetry.space_group_name_H-M   'P 1'
#
loop_
_entity.id
_entity.type
_entity.pdbx_description
1 polymer ?
#
loop_
_entity_poly.entity_id
_entity_poly.type
_entity_poly.pdbx_seq_one_letter_code
_entity_poly.pdbx_strand_id
1 'polypeptide(L)'
;MKKVLFNELYYQIIWFLVGIVLLVDVSCASFNPSSYKSIEDCVSATGVSVISKNDPGYNDARVGERVRFQQYPRMITYPTNTTQVQQLVLCSNTFKITPSPRNGGHSNTGTSSLNDSLVIDISNLNSVDIDTVSQTAIVGGGIRLGPLYIQLAQKNFTFISGICPTTGLTGVISSGGFGLQSRKYGTTGDLVLEAQIVMADGSILITNSIINADLFWAIRGGGATYGIITQWKLQLIPAWQTVTVFTIEYPYDPNLFSSVLKSFTNFGHIAPDDLSTTLFITNTNFKIVGHYLGNDDQIYEKLSNASLLTYNGSPIKGCDRESIEQNFLLRCDHLGARAYFLDPNKTCTRYDYLNIGTSPYASNSFTYTIQNVTYPPAATAPGVVTQGILSVYPPGPLQAREDVKTKSMYFDGPFNDTAINVIIGLLKQMPSGSFAELLSYGGLLPTQSTNLTAFFHRNVAYHLLIQAPSTSDPTTNAWINQWDSNVRPFSNGQSYQGFEDPDLPNFPQQYFGNNLQRLQNIKSKYDPQQLFSSQSTLNTTPSNQQTSSLFGQCPFVHDEAVPARRSSGNKMFNLIIWDKIMFNLWVIVIFLIW
;
A
#
# COMPACT_ATOMS: atom_id res chain seq x y z
N MET A 1 -8.76 60.32 -39.39
CA MET A 1 -7.94 60.08 -38.18
C MET A 1 -8.32 58.81 -37.41
N LYS A 2 -9.59 58.45 -37.18
CA LYS A 2 -9.96 57.23 -36.43
C LYS A 2 -9.65 55.88 -37.10
N LYS A 3 -9.60 55.80 -38.44
CA LYS A 3 -9.28 54.55 -39.17
C LYS A 3 -7.80 54.15 -39.15
N VAL A 4 -6.88 55.10 -38.94
CA VAL A 4 -5.42 54.82 -38.96
C VAL A 4 -4.96 54.24 -37.62
N LEU A 5 -5.52 54.72 -36.50
CA LEU A 5 -5.26 54.20 -35.15
C LEU A 5 -5.74 52.75 -34.95
N PHE A 6 -6.78 52.32 -35.66
CA PHE A 6 -7.32 50.97 -35.54
C PHE A 6 -6.43 49.92 -36.24
N ASN A 7 -5.80 50.28 -37.36
CA ASN A 7 -4.87 49.41 -38.06
C ASN A 7 -3.55 49.22 -37.28
N GLU A 8 -3.01 50.28 -36.68
CA GLU A 8 -1.79 50.18 -35.86
C GLU A 8 -1.99 49.27 -34.64
N LEU A 9 -3.13 49.37 -33.95
CA LEU A 9 -3.45 48.51 -32.81
C LEU A 9 -3.67 47.04 -33.23
N TYR A 10 -4.30 46.82 -34.39
CA TYR A 10 -4.52 45.48 -34.96
C TYR A 10 -3.20 44.78 -35.31
N TYR A 11 -2.26 45.49 -35.95
CA TYR A 11 -0.93 44.94 -36.24
C TYR A 11 -0.12 44.68 -34.97
N GLN A 12 -0.19 45.56 -33.97
CA GLN A 12 0.50 45.31 -32.69
C GLN A 12 -0.06 44.10 -31.94
N ILE A 13 -1.38 43.86 -31.97
CA ILE A 13 -1.99 42.67 -31.36
C ILE A 13 -1.58 41.40 -32.13
N ILE A 14 -1.53 41.44 -33.48
CA ILE A 14 -1.06 40.31 -34.28
C ILE A 14 0.42 40.02 -34.00
N TRP A 15 1.28 41.03 -33.94
CA TRP A 15 2.70 40.84 -33.62
C TRP A 15 2.90 40.40 -32.17
N PHE A 16 2.04 40.80 -31.23
CA PHE A 16 2.05 40.32 -29.86
C PHE A 16 1.59 38.86 -29.76
N LEU A 17 0.56 38.46 -30.51
CA LEU A 17 0.08 37.08 -30.58
C LEU A 17 1.04 36.16 -31.33
N VAL A 18 1.65 36.62 -32.42
CA VAL A 18 2.72 35.91 -33.15
C VAL A 18 3.99 35.86 -32.30
N GLY A 19 4.30 36.90 -31.53
CA GLY A 19 5.36 36.91 -30.53
C GLY A 19 5.11 35.93 -29.40
N ILE A 20 3.86 35.80 -28.91
CA ILE A 20 3.48 34.78 -27.93
C ILE A 20 3.58 33.39 -28.56
N VAL A 21 3.08 33.16 -29.77
CA VAL A 21 3.18 31.85 -30.44
C VAL A 21 4.64 31.46 -30.73
N LEU A 22 5.51 32.40 -31.08
CA LEU A 22 6.95 32.18 -31.26
C LEU A 22 7.74 32.10 -29.94
N LEU A 23 7.20 32.64 -28.82
CA LEU A 23 7.75 32.46 -27.47
C LEU A 23 7.20 31.20 -26.77
N VAL A 24 6.10 30.61 -27.26
CA VAL A 24 5.61 29.29 -26.84
C VAL A 24 6.34 28.17 -27.61
N ASP A 25 7.05 28.52 -28.70
CA ASP A 25 8.04 27.68 -29.37
C ASP A 25 9.44 27.76 -28.69
N VAL A 26 9.48 27.98 -27.36
CA VAL A 26 10.59 27.46 -26.58
C VAL A 26 10.47 25.96 -26.69
N SER A 27 11.24 25.38 -27.60
CA SER A 27 11.41 23.95 -27.77
C SER A 27 11.55 23.30 -26.39
N CYS A 28 10.47 22.70 -25.88
CA CYS A 28 10.59 21.53 -25.03
C CYS A 28 11.25 20.49 -25.93
N ALA A 29 12.58 20.54 -26.04
CA ALA A 29 13.32 19.41 -26.54
C ALA A 29 12.84 18.23 -25.72
N SER A 30 12.06 17.33 -26.34
CA SER A 30 11.54 16.15 -25.69
C SER A 30 12.72 15.43 -25.05
N PHE A 31 12.66 15.19 -23.74
CA PHE A 31 13.72 14.51 -23.03
C PHE A 31 14.06 13.22 -23.77
N ASN A 32 15.26 13.14 -24.33
CA ASN A 32 15.70 12.04 -25.19
C ASN A 32 16.81 11.28 -24.47
N PRO A 33 16.50 10.18 -23.76
CA PRO A 33 17.51 9.42 -23.02
C PRO A 33 18.67 8.92 -23.89
N SER A 34 18.42 8.67 -25.18
CA SER A 34 19.40 8.13 -26.10
C SER A 34 20.50 9.13 -26.49
N SER A 35 20.35 10.42 -26.15
CA SER A 35 21.41 11.42 -26.36
C SER A 35 22.52 11.36 -25.30
N TYR A 36 22.30 10.66 -24.18
CA TYR A 36 23.27 10.53 -23.10
C TYR A 36 24.15 9.29 -23.30
N LYS A 37 25.38 9.33 -22.78
CA LYS A 37 26.35 8.23 -22.92
C LYS A 37 26.27 7.20 -21.80
N SER A 38 25.72 7.59 -20.66
CA SER A 38 25.62 6.77 -19.45
C SER A 38 24.27 6.99 -18.75
N ILE A 39 23.90 6.05 -17.88
CA ILE A 39 22.71 6.18 -17.04
C ILE A 39 22.89 7.35 -16.05
N GLU A 40 24.10 7.56 -15.54
CA GLU A 40 24.46 8.64 -14.63
C GLU A 40 24.24 10.02 -15.27
N ASP A 41 24.65 10.20 -16.53
CA ASP A 41 24.42 11.44 -17.30
C ASP A 41 22.91 11.67 -17.53
N CYS A 42 22.18 10.62 -17.89
CA CYS A 42 20.75 10.68 -18.15
C CYS A 42 19.96 11.08 -16.88
N VAL A 43 20.27 10.42 -15.75
CA VAL A 43 19.67 10.72 -14.44
C VAL A 43 20.00 12.14 -14.01
N SER A 44 21.26 12.57 -14.16
CA SER A 44 21.69 13.93 -13.80
C SER A 44 20.90 15.01 -14.56
N ALA A 45 20.59 14.76 -15.84
CA ALA A 45 19.83 15.70 -16.67
C ALA A 45 18.36 15.87 -16.24
N THR A 46 17.81 14.98 -15.40
CA THR A 46 16.45 15.12 -14.85
C THR A 46 16.35 16.13 -13.71
N GLY A 47 17.50 16.54 -13.14
CA GLY A 47 17.56 17.45 -11.99
C GLY A 47 17.04 16.87 -10.68
N VAL A 48 16.88 15.55 -10.57
CA VAL A 48 16.48 14.88 -9.32
C VAL A 48 17.63 14.88 -8.32
N SER A 49 17.30 14.83 -7.02
CA SER A 49 18.28 14.48 -6.00
C SER A 49 18.70 13.02 -6.15
N VAL A 50 20.01 12.76 -6.11
CA VAL A 50 20.62 11.44 -6.30
C VAL A 50 21.54 11.13 -5.12
N ILE A 51 21.51 9.89 -4.65
CA ILE A 51 22.50 9.30 -3.75
C ILE A 51 23.14 8.12 -4.47
N SER A 52 24.45 8.17 -4.64
CA SER A 52 25.30 7.18 -5.32
C SER A 52 26.20 6.46 -4.32
N LYS A 53 26.88 5.39 -4.76
CA LYS A 53 27.77 4.57 -3.89
C LYS A 53 28.88 5.35 -3.18
N ASN A 54 29.28 6.51 -3.73
CA ASN A 54 30.35 7.34 -3.18
C ASN A 54 29.82 8.37 -2.17
N ASP A 55 28.50 8.56 -2.10
CA ASP A 55 27.90 9.49 -1.17
C ASP A 55 27.89 8.88 0.24
N PRO A 56 28.31 9.63 1.26
CA PRO A 56 28.46 9.05 2.59
C PRO A 56 27.11 8.67 3.24
N GLY A 57 25.97 9.15 2.71
CA GLY A 57 24.61 8.70 3.08
C GLY A 57 24.11 7.42 2.37
N TYR A 58 24.88 6.86 1.44
CA TYR A 58 24.45 5.73 0.60
C TYR A 58 24.05 4.48 1.39
N ASN A 59 24.83 4.10 2.41
CA ASN A 59 24.56 2.90 3.19
C ASN A 59 23.24 2.96 3.96
N ASP A 60 22.79 4.16 4.27
CA ASP A 60 21.51 4.37 4.92
C ASP A 60 20.39 4.53 3.88
N ALA A 61 20.60 5.35 2.85
CA ALA A 61 19.63 5.56 1.77
C ALA A 61 19.29 4.30 0.97
N ARG A 62 20.20 3.32 0.86
CA ARG A 62 19.95 2.06 0.14
C ARG A 62 19.05 1.09 0.91
N VAL A 63 18.92 1.23 2.21
CA VAL A 63 18.17 0.29 3.04
C VAL A 63 16.81 0.89 3.38
N GLY A 64 15.76 0.09 3.20
CA GLY A 64 14.43 0.41 3.73
C GLY A 64 14.32 0.12 5.23
N GLU A 65 13.10 -0.15 5.69
CA GLU A 65 12.82 -0.54 7.07
C GLU A 65 13.08 -2.02 7.35
N ARG A 66 13.20 -2.84 6.30
CA ARG A 66 13.59 -4.26 6.42
C ARG A 66 15.04 -4.42 5.94
N VAL A 67 15.91 -4.96 6.80
CA VAL A 67 17.37 -5.07 6.54
C VAL A 67 17.86 -6.48 6.20
N ARG A 68 16.99 -7.49 6.22
CA ARG A 68 17.40 -8.90 6.05
C ARG A 68 18.16 -9.16 4.76
N PHE A 69 17.74 -8.53 3.67
CA PHE A 69 18.38 -8.66 2.35
C PHE A 69 19.19 -7.42 2.05
N GLN A 70 20.52 -7.56 2.10
CA GLN A 70 21.45 -6.48 1.79
C GLN A 70 21.53 -6.28 0.28
N GLN A 71 20.83 -5.26 -0.21
CA GLN A 71 20.87 -4.84 -1.60
C GLN A 71 21.74 -3.57 -1.77
N TYR A 72 22.36 -3.47 -2.95
CA TYR A 72 23.31 -2.43 -3.34
C TYR A 72 22.91 -1.83 -4.69
N PRO A 73 21.91 -0.93 -4.72
CA PRO A 73 21.48 -0.24 -5.94
C PRO A 73 22.61 0.60 -6.52
N ARG A 74 22.52 0.90 -7.82
CA ARG A 74 23.49 1.76 -8.50
C ARG A 74 23.37 3.20 -8.02
N MET A 75 22.13 3.70 -7.99
CA MET A 75 21.77 5.05 -7.55
C MET A 75 20.37 5.02 -6.91
N ILE A 76 20.17 5.93 -5.96
CA ILE A 76 18.87 6.20 -5.34
C ILE A 76 18.44 7.61 -5.71
N THR A 77 17.23 7.76 -6.23
CA THR A 77 16.69 9.04 -6.73
C THR A 77 15.42 9.43 -5.99
N TYR A 78 15.21 10.73 -5.78
CA TYR A 78 14.06 11.28 -5.05
C TYR A 78 13.28 12.31 -5.89
N PRO A 79 12.54 11.87 -6.93
CA PRO A 79 11.77 12.77 -7.79
C PRO A 79 10.69 13.55 -7.03
N THR A 80 10.48 14.81 -7.39
CA THR A 80 9.51 15.72 -6.74
C THR A 80 8.23 15.92 -7.56
N ASN A 81 8.18 15.39 -8.78
CA ASN A 81 7.00 15.43 -9.65
C ASN A 81 6.95 14.23 -10.60
N THR A 82 5.79 14.02 -11.24
CA THR A 82 5.55 12.93 -12.20
C THR A 82 6.49 12.97 -13.40
N THR A 83 6.84 14.16 -13.90
CA THR A 83 7.73 14.29 -15.07
C THR A 83 9.12 13.71 -14.78
N GLN A 84 9.67 13.96 -13.59
CA GLN A 84 10.95 13.36 -13.19
C GLN A 84 10.85 11.83 -13.08
N VAL A 85 9.75 11.29 -12.56
CA VAL A 85 9.52 9.84 -12.55
C VAL A 85 9.51 9.28 -13.97
N GLN A 86 8.79 9.92 -14.90
CA GLN A 86 8.78 9.57 -16.32
C GLN A 86 10.18 9.56 -16.92
N GLN A 87 10.96 10.62 -16.72
CA GLN A 87 12.32 10.73 -17.26
C GLN A 87 13.24 9.63 -16.71
N LEU A 88 13.13 9.30 -15.42
CA LEU A 88 13.90 8.23 -14.80
C LEU A 88 13.54 6.86 -15.36
N VAL A 89 12.25 6.57 -15.58
CA VAL A 89 11.82 5.32 -16.23
C VAL A 89 12.35 5.23 -17.65
N LEU A 90 12.31 6.33 -18.41
CA LEU A 90 12.87 6.41 -19.75
C LEU A 90 14.39 6.17 -19.76
N CYS A 91 15.14 6.77 -18.84
CA CYS A 91 16.56 6.47 -18.65
C CYS A 91 16.80 4.99 -18.34
N SER A 92 16.08 4.42 -17.37
CA SER A 92 16.15 3.01 -17.01
C SER A 92 15.94 2.09 -18.23
N ASN A 93 14.91 2.36 -19.03
CA ASN A 93 14.59 1.56 -20.20
C ASN A 93 15.66 1.67 -21.30
N THR A 94 16.20 2.86 -21.56
CA THR A 94 17.25 3.08 -22.57
C THR A 94 18.56 2.39 -22.19
N PHE A 95 18.99 2.52 -20.94
CA PHE A 95 20.27 1.96 -20.46
C PHE A 95 20.15 0.53 -19.91
N LYS A 96 18.95 -0.07 -19.96
CA LYS A 96 18.65 -1.42 -19.47
C LYS A 96 19.05 -1.61 -18.01
N ILE A 97 18.79 -0.59 -17.20
CA ILE A 97 18.94 -0.62 -15.74
C ILE A 97 17.55 -0.78 -15.13
N THR A 98 17.35 -1.83 -14.33
CA THR A 98 16.09 -2.10 -13.65
C THR A 98 15.67 -0.89 -12.80
N PRO A 99 14.49 -0.30 -13.03
CA PRO A 99 13.92 0.65 -12.09
C PRO A 99 13.36 -0.10 -10.88
N SER A 100 13.74 0.31 -9.67
CA SER A 100 13.20 -0.21 -8.41
C SER A 100 12.28 0.86 -7.79
N PRO A 101 10.96 0.78 -7.98
CA PRO A 101 10.04 1.73 -7.35
C PRO A 101 10.10 1.60 -5.83
N ARG A 102 10.21 2.73 -5.12
CA ARG A 102 10.23 2.73 -3.66
C ARG A 102 9.33 3.81 -3.09
N ASN A 103 8.59 3.47 -2.04
CA ASN A 103 7.78 4.40 -1.28
C ASN A 103 8.11 4.31 0.22
N GLY A 104 7.53 3.36 0.94
CA GLY A 104 7.80 3.18 2.38
C GLY A 104 9.10 2.44 2.70
N GLY A 105 9.60 1.60 1.77
CA GLY A 105 10.75 0.71 2.04
C GLY A 105 10.44 -0.46 2.98
N HIS A 106 9.17 -0.86 3.07
CA HIS A 106 8.68 -1.94 3.95
C HIS A 106 8.76 -3.36 3.36
N SER A 107 9.31 -3.54 2.16
CA SER A 107 9.39 -4.86 1.52
C SER A 107 10.22 -5.83 2.37
N ASN A 108 9.64 -6.97 2.73
CA ASN A 108 10.30 -8.00 3.54
C ASN A 108 11.47 -8.67 2.79
N THR A 109 11.48 -8.60 1.45
CA THR A 109 12.55 -9.16 0.62
C THR A 109 13.49 -8.11 0.01
N GLY A 110 13.32 -6.83 0.35
CA GLY A 110 14.16 -5.74 -0.17
C GLY A 110 13.93 -5.45 -1.67
N THR A 111 12.78 -5.82 -2.23
CA THR A 111 12.45 -5.68 -3.67
C THR A 111 12.39 -4.24 -4.14
N SER A 112 12.26 -3.28 -3.22
CA SER A 112 12.28 -1.85 -3.53
C SER A 112 13.71 -1.25 -3.58
N SER A 113 14.77 -2.07 -3.55
CA SER A 113 16.16 -1.57 -3.54
C SER A 113 17.15 -2.49 -4.25
N LEU A 114 16.74 -3.19 -5.31
CA LEU A 114 17.49 -4.28 -5.95
C LEU A 114 18.97 -3.92 -6.27
N ASN A 115 19.85 -4.93 -6.23
CA ASN A 115 21.23 -4.81 -6.65
C ASN A 115 21.38 -4.21 -8.07
N ASP A 116 22.31 -3.28 -8.22
CA ASP A 116 22.61 -2.56 -9.47
C ASP A 116 21.41 -1.88 -10.16
N SER A 117 20.33 -1.63 -9.42
CA SER A 117 19.13 -0.97 -9.92
C SER A 117 19.18 0.55 -9.78
N LEU A 118 18.29 1.23 -10.51
CA LEU A 118 17.95 2.64 -10.28
C LEU A 118 16.76 2.69 -9.32
N VAL A 119 16.99 3.03 -8.05
CA VAL A 119 15.89 3.21 -7.10
C VAL A 119 15.19 4.52 -7.38
N ILE A 120 13.89 4.46 -7.64
CA ILE A 120 13.02 5.62 -7.87
C ILE A 120 12.14 5.76 -6.63
N ASP A 121 12.62 6.54 -5.66
CA ASP A 121 11.96 6.76 -4.38
C ASP A 121 10.96 7.91 -4.48
N ILE A 122 9.68 7.57 -4.58
CA ILE A 122 8.61 8.55 -4.79
C ILE A 122 8.19 9.26 -3.50
N SER A 123 8.89 9.13 -2.37
CA SER A 123 8.47 9.69 -1.07
C SER A 123 8.30 11.22 -1.02
N ASN A 124 8.87 11.96 -1.97
CA ASN A 124 8.62 13.40 -2.16
C ASN A 124 7.27 13.70 -2.82
N LEU A 125 6.63 12.72 -3.46
CA LEU A 125 5.27 12.82 -4.00
C LEU A 125 4.25 12.57 -2.88
N ASN A 126 4.14 13.47 -1.91
CA ASN A 126 3.40 13.24 -0.66
C ASN A 126 2.32 14.28 -0.37
N SER A 127 1.88 15.02 -1.39
CA SER A 127 0.80 16.00 -1.26
C SER A 127 -0.52 15.36 -0.85
N VAL A 128 -1.37 16.15 -0.19
CA VAL A 128 -2.75 15.79 0.17
C VAL A 128 -3.66 16.97 -0.13
N ASP A 129 -4.63 16.76 -1.01
CA ASP A 129 -5.71 17.70 -1.29
C ASP A 129 -7.06 17.04 -0.96
N ILE A 130 -7.83 17.65 -0.06
CA ILE A 130 -9.04 17.07 0.53
C ILE A 130 -10.27 17.85 0.05
N ASP A 131 -11.18 17.17 -0.65
CA ASP A 131 -12.51 17.68 -0.95
C ASP A 131 -13.52 17.15 0.07
N THR A 132 -13.93 18.01 0.98
CA THR A 132 -14.88 17.68 2.04
C THR A 132 -16.31 17.51 1.54
N VAL A 133 -16.66 18.07 0.37
CA VAL A 133 -17.99 17.99 -0.22
C VAL A 133 -18.19 16.63 -0.87
N SER A 134 -17.25 16.20 -1.71
CA SER A 134 -17.30 14.87 -2.34
C SER A 134 -16.78 13.74 -1.44
N GLN A 135 -16.20 14.07 -0.28
CA GLN A 135 -15.52 13.13 0.61
C GLN A 135 -14.42 12.35 -0.11
N THR A 136 -13.61 13.05 -0.90
CA THR A 136 -12.48 12.45 -1.61
C THR A 136 -11.18 13.17 -1.30
N ALA A 137 -10.06 12.51 -1.55
CA ALA A 137 -8.75 13.15 -1.51
C ALA A 137 -7.89 12.78 -2.72
N ILE A 138 -7.18 13.75 -3.27
CA ILE A 138 -6.09 13.53 -4.21
C ILE A 138 -4.80 13.52 -3.40
N VAL A 139 -4.08 12.40 -3.44
CA VAL A 139 -2.85 12.22 -2.65
C VAL A 139 -1.70 11.76 -3.52
N GLY A 140 -0.51 12.26 -3.25
CA GLY A 140 0.70 11.77 -3.91
C GLY A 140 0.98 10.31 -3.57
N GLY A 141 1.44 9.53 -4.55
CA GLY A 141 1.72 8.10 -4.40
C GLY A 141 2.83 7.79 -3.37
N GLY A 142 3.64 8.78 -3.04
CA GLY A 142 4.72 8.73 -2.07
C GLY A 142 4.33 8.91 -0.61
N ILE A 143 3.07 9.24 -0.30
CA ILE A 143 2.67 9.50 1.07
C ILE A 143 2.77 8.24 1.96
N ARG A 144 3.19 8.43 3.22
CA ARG A 144 3.19 7.38 4.26
C ARG A 144 1.90 7.43 5.08
N LEU A 145 1.50 6.32 5.70
CA LEU A 145 0.20 6.19 6.36
C LEU A 145 -0.01 7.18 7.52
N GLY A 146 1.01 7.40 8.36
CA GLY A 146 0.94 8.31 9.51
C GLY A 146 0.58 9.75 9.11
N PRO A 147 1.39 10.40 8.24
CA PRO A 147 1.07 11.72 7.69
C PRO A 147 -0.30 11.80 7.01
N LEU A 148 -0.71 10.77 6.27
CA LEU A 148 -2.03 10.71 5.66
C LEU A 148 -3.13 10.75 6.73
N TYR A 149 -3.03 9.92 7.78
CA TYR A 149 -4.03 9.89 8.85
C TYR A 149 -4.12 11.24 9.59
N ILE A 150 -2.98 11.87 9.87
CA ILE A 150 -2.92 13.18 10.51
C ILE A 150 -3.62 14.25 9.65
N GLN A 151 -3.33 14.32 8.34
CA GLN A 151 -3.94 15.29 7.44
C GLN A 151 -5.46 15.10 7.32
N LEU A 152 -5.91 13.85 7.15
CA LEU A 152 -7.34 13.55 7.03
C LEU A 152 -8.12 13.87 8.32
N ALA A 153 -7.52 13.59 9.49
CA ALA A 153 -8.15 13.86 10.78
C ALA A 153 -8.46 15.35 11.00
N GLN A 154 -7.65 16.26 10.44
CA GLN A 154 -7.90 17.71 10.50
C GLN A 154 -9.22 18.13 9.82
N LYS A 155 -9.74 17.29 8.93
CA LYS A 155 -11.01 17.49 8.22
C LYS A 155 -12.10 16.50 8.66
N ASN A 156 -11.92 15.84 9.81
CA ASN A 156 -12.83 14.80 10.34
C ASN A 156 -13.01 13.60 9.40
N PHE A 157 -11.97 13.25 8.65
CA PHE A 157 -11.94 12.07 7.79
C PHE A 157 -10.87 11.08 8.21
N THR A 158 -10.99 9.87 7.68
CA THR A 158 -10.00 8.80 7.75
C THR A 158 -9.96 8.03 6.45
N PHE A 159 -8.95 7.16 6.34
CA PHE A 159 -8.82 6.16 5.31
C PHE A 159 -8.49 4.80 5.93
N ILE A 160 -8.98 3.69 5.38
CA ILE A 160 -8.61 2.36 5.90
C ILE A 160 -7.27 1.93 5.35
N SER A 161 -6.35 1.57 6.24
CA SER A 161 -5.06 0.98 5.88
C SER A 161 -4.38 0.42 7.15
N GLY A 162 -3.12 0.00 7.02
CA GLY A 162 -2.34 -0.61 8.10
C GLY A 162 -2.06 0.34 9.27
N ILE A 163 -1.53 -0.23 10.36
CA ILE A 163 -1.24 0.49 11.61
C ILE A 163 0.15 1.14 11.64
N CYS A 164 1.10 0.62 10.86
CA CYS A 164 2.48 1.10 10.84
C CYS A 164 2.55 2.47 10.13
N PRO A 165 2.90 3.56 10.83
CA PRO A 165 2.76 4.91 10.26
C PRO A 165 3.79 5.20 9.19
N THR A 166 4.94 4.53 9.23
CA THR A 166 5.97 4.65 8.21
C THR A 166 5.62 3.94 6.90
N THR A 167 4.69 2.99 6.89
CA THR A 167 4.40 2.24 5.67
C THR A 167 3.93 3.17 4.55
N GLY A 168 4.40 2.93 3.33
CA GLY A 168 4.05 3.72 2.17
C GLY A 168 2.68 3.34 1.60
N LEU A 169 1.83 4.33 1.31
CA LEU A 169 0.46 4.11 0.82
C LEU A 169 0.41 3.25 -0.45
N THR A 170 1.27 3.54 -1.43
CA THR A 170 1.26 2.83 -2.72
C THR A 170 1.61 1.36 -2.56
N GLY A 171 2.57 1.02 -1.71
CA GLY A 171 2.92 -0.38 -1.43
C GLY A 171 1.76 -1.15 -0.78
N VAL A 172 1.01 -0.50 0.12
CA VAL A 172 -0.13 -1.11 0.79
C VAL A 172 -1.30 -1.32 -0.17
N ILE A 173 -1.67 -0.31 -0.97
CA ILE A 173 -2.72 -0.45 -1.99
C ILE A 173 -2.35 -1.55 -2.99
N SER A 174 -1.10 -1.58 -3.43
CA SER A 174 -0.63 -2.57 -4.41
C SER A 174 -0.69 -4.00 -3.88
N SER A 175 -0.58 -4.18 -2.57
CA SER A 175 -0.75 -5.49 -1.91
C SER A 175 -2.21 -5.78 -1.49
N GLY A 176 -3.12 -4.84 -1.70
CA GLY A 176 -4.52 -4.88 -1.27
C GLY A 176 -4.71 -4.06 -0.01
N GLY A 177 -3.94 -4.39 1.04
CA GLY A 177 -3.91 -3.66 2.30
C GLY A 177 -5.07 -3.98 3.22
N PHE A 178 -4.77 -4.27 4.48
CA PHE A 178 -5.77 -4.50 5.52
C PHE A 178 -5.38 -3.78 6.81
N GLY A 179 -6.35 -3.58 7.70
CA GLY A 179 -6.12 -2.96 9.00
C GLY A 179 -7.32 -3.06 9.94
N LEU A 180 -7.30 -2.24 10.99
CA LEU A 180 -8.23 -2.30 12.14
C LEU A 180 -9.70 -2.06 11.81
N GLN A 181 -10.01 -1.55 10.62
CA GLN A 181 -11.35 -1.22 10.18
C GLN A 181 -11.76 -2.00 8.91
N SER A 182 -10.94 -2.96 8.48
CA SER A 182 -11.17 -3.69 7.23
C SER A 182 -12.41 -4.57 7.25
N ARG A 183 -12.80 -5.08 8.43
CA ARG A 183 -14.05 -5.86 8.59
C ARG A 183 -15.29 -5.03 8.29
N LYS A 184 -15.26 -3.71 8.47
CA LYS A 184 -16.37 -2.80 8.18
C LYS A 184 -16.31 -2.18 6.78
N TYR A 185 -15.12 -1.85 6.29
CA TYR A 185 -14.96 -1.03 5.08
C TYR A 185 -14.21 -1.70 3.93
N GLY A 186 -13.71 -2.93 4.11
CA GLY A 186 -12.96 -3.67 3.09
C GLY A 186 -11.44 -3.49 3.17
N THR A 187 -10.76 -3.64 2.05
CA THR A 187 -9.30 -3.48 1.92
C THR A 187 -8.92 -2.04 1.56
N THR A 188 -7.67 -1.64 1.80
CA THR A 188 -7.16 -0.31 1.42
C THR A 188 -7.42 0.00 -0.05
N GLY A 189 -7.20 -0.97 -0.94
CA GLY A 189 -7.44 -0.86 -2.37
C GLY A 189 -8.91 -0.73 -2.77
N ASP A 190 -9.88 -1.09 -1.91
CA ASP A 190 -11.30 -0.97 -2.23
C ASP A 190 -11.78 0.49 -2.25
N LEU A 191 -11.10 1.36 -1.51
CA LEU A 191 -11.44 2.78 -1.40
C LEU A 191 -10.63 3.68 -2.34
N VAL A 192 -9.98 3.10 -3.34
CA VAL A 192 -9.32 3.86 -4.40
C VAL A 192 -10.32 4.10 -5.53
N LEU A 193 -10.36 5.34 -6.03
CA LEU A 193 -11.24 5.76 -7.12
C LEU A 193 -10.49 5.91 -8.45
N GLU A 194 -9.23 6.33 -8.41
CA GLU A 194 -8.39 6.59 -9.59
C GLU A 194 -6.90 6.58 -9.23
N ALA A 195 -6.04 6.34 -10.21
CA ALA A 195 -4.59 6.48 -10.08
C ALA A 195 -3.97 7.18 -11.30
N GLN A 196 -2.89 7.92 -11.06
CA GLN A 196 -1.93 8.33 -12.08
C GLN A 196 -0.69 7.42 -11.99
N ILE A 197 -0.28 6.85 -13.12
CA ILE A 197 0.80 5.86 -13.18
C ILE A 197 1.72 6.13 -14.38
N VAL A 198 3.03 6.01 -14.14
CA VAL A 198 4.08 6.05 -15.17
C VAL A 198 4.39 4.62 -15.60
N MET A 199 4.22 4.35 -16.90
CA MET A 199 4.39 3.03 -17.50
C MET A 199 5.81 2.77 -17.99
N ALA A 200 6.13 1.54 -18.39
CA ALA A 200 7.47 1.12 -18.79
C ALA A 200 8.02 1.84 -20.04
N ASP A 201 7.12 2.31 -20.91
CA ASP A 201 7.45 3.13 -22.09
C ASP A 201 7.54 4.63 -21.76
N GLY A 202 7.39 5.01 -20.48
CA GLY A 202 7.36 6.39 -20.01
C GLY A 202 6.01 7.09 -20.17
N SER A 203 4.98 6.46 -20.74
CA SER A 203 3.65 7.07 -20.81
C SER A 203 3.07 7.31 -19.40
N ILE A 204 2.37 8.44 -19.24
CA ILE A 204 1.62 8.76 -18.01
C ILE A 204 0.17 8.43 -18.28
N LEU A 205 -0.38 7.45 -17.56
CA LEU A 205 -1.76 7.04 -17.69
C LEU A 205 -2.58 7.47 -16.47
N ILE A 206 -3.85 7.77 -16.73
CA ILE A 206 -4.90 7.76 -15.72
C ILE A 206 -5.64 6.43 -15.81
N THR A 207 -5.94 5.84 -14.66
CA THR A 207 -6.65 4.56 -14.58
C THR A 207 -7.70 4.57 -13.46
N ASN A 208 -8.93 4.18 -13.79
CA ASN A 208 -10.08 4.14 -12.90
C ASN A 208 -11.07 3.05 -13.36
N SER A 209 -12.30 3.03 -12.84
CA SER A 209 -13.30 2.01 -13.20
C SER A 209 -13.77 2.06 -14.66
N ILE A 210 -13.44 3.11 -15.41
CA ILE A 210 -13.86 3.35 -16.80
C ILE A 210 -12.64 3.36 -17.73
N ILE A 211 -11.58 4.08 -17.37
CA ILE A 211 -10.38 4.29 -18.17
C ILE A 211 -9.30 3.30 -17.73
N ASN A 212 -8.75 2.51 -18.65
CA ASN A 212 -7.75 1.47 -18.35
C ASN A 212 -8.20 0.55 -17.19
N ALA A 213 -9.48 0.15 -17.17
CA ALA A 213 -10.11 -0.49 -16.01
C ALA A 213 -9.48 -1.84 -15.61
N ASP A 214 -8.85 -2.53 -16.54
CA ASP A 214 -8.04 -3.72 -16.29
C ASP A 214 -6.76 -3.39 -15.49
N LEU A 215 -6.03 -2.35 -15.88
CA LEU A 215 -4.90 -1.84 -15.10
C LEU A 215 -5.34 -1.37 -13.71
N PHE A 216 -6.46 -0.64 -13.63
CA PHE A 216 -7.01 -0.16 -12.36
C PHE A 216 -7.35 -1.30 -11.41
N TRP A 217 -7.87 -2.39 -11.95
CA TRP A 217 -8.13 -3.60 -11.18
C TRP A 217 -6.83 -4.25 -10.69
N ALA A 218 -5.80 -4.33 -11.55
CA ALA A 218 -4.53 -4.98 -11.25
C ALA A 218 -3.72 -4.26 -10.16
N ILE A 219 -3.65 -2.92 -10.20
CA ILE A 219 -2.86 -2.14 -9.23
C ILE A 219 -3.46 -2.10 -7.81
N ARG A 220 -4.67 -2.65 -7.62
CA ARG A 220 -5.37 -2.72 -6.32
C ARG A 220 -5.30 -4.13 -5.73
N GLY A 221 -4.06 -4.60 -5.49
CA GLY A 221 -3.80 -5.93 -4.92
C GLY A 221 -3.03 -6.91 -5.83
N GLY A 222 -2.52 -6.48 -6.98
CA GLY A 222 -1.72 -7.31 -7.90
C GLY A 222 -0.22 -7.17 -7.73
N GLY A 223 0.23 -6.46 -6.71
CA GLY A 223 1.63 -6.11 -6.49
C GLY A 223 2.05 -4.87 -7.26
N ALA A 224 3.15 -4.24 -6.83
CA ALA A 224 3.67 -2.99 -7.39
C ALA A 224 4.51 -3.23 -8.66
N THR A 225 3.94 -3.91 -9.66
CA THR A 225 4.70 -4.45 -10.82
C THR A 225 4.29 -3.87 -12.17
N TYR A 226 3.31 -2.97 -12.22
CA TYR A 226 2.74 -2.52 -13.49
C TYR A 226 3.27 -1.17 -13.97
N GLY A 227 3.94 -0.43 -13.10
CA GLY A 227 4.39 0.95 -13.32
C GLY A 227 4.64 1.66 -12.00
N ILE A 228 4.97 2.95 -12.06
CA ILE A 228 5.20 3.78 -10.87
C ILE A 228 3.99 4.68 -10.64
N ILE A 229 3.25 4.42 -9.57
CA ILE A 229 2.06 5.22 -9.23
C ILE A 229 2.50 6.52 -8.55
N THR A 230 2.16 7.65 -9.17
CA THR A 230 2.55 8.99 -8.71
C THR A 230 1.45 9.72 -7.96
N GLN A 231 0.19 9.32 -8.15
CA GLN A 231 -0.96 9.91 -7.49
C GLN A 231 -2.11 8.91 -7.34
N TRP A 232 -2.89 9.05 -6.26
CA TRP A 232 -4.15 8.35 -6.04
C TRP A 232 -5.29 9.34 -5.81
N LYS A 233 -6.49 9.00 -6.27
CA LYS A 233 -7.73 9.58 -5.77
C LYS A 233 -8.40 8.57 -4.84
N LEU A 234 -8.66 8.98 -3.60
CA LEU A 234 -9.19 8.14 -2.54
C LEU A 234 -10.63 8.53 -2.20
N GLN A 235 -11.45 7.53 -1.88
CA GLN A 235 -12.72 7.69 -1.17
C GLN A 235 -12.43 7.78 0.34
N LEU A 236 -12.84 8.87 0.97
CA LEU A 236 -12.66 9.08 2.40
C LEU A 236 -13.82 8.49 3.20
N ILE A 237 -13.55 8.16 4.46
CA ILE A 237 -14.53 7.75 5.44
C ILE A 237 -14.64 8.83 6.52
N PRO A 238 -15.84 9.26 6.91
CA PRO A 238 -16.00 10.13 8.08
C PRO A 238 -15.38 9.50 9.34
N ALA A 239 -14.58 10.26 10.07
CA ALA A 239 -13.94 9.77 11.29
C ALA A 239 -14.99 9.48 12.36
N TRP A 240 -14.79 8.38 13.09
CA TRP A 240 -15.64 8.04 14.23
C TRP A 240 -15.33 8.99 15.39
N GLN A 241 -16.35 9.56 16.01
CA GLN A 241 -16.14 10.45 17.16
C GLN A 241 -15.63 9.69 18.38
N THR A 242 -15.97 8.41 18.49
CA THR A 242 -15.53 7.55 19.59
C THR A 242 -15.17 6.19 19.03
N VAL A 243 -13.98 5.73 19.42
CA VAL A 243 -13.46 4.40 19.14
C VAL A 243 -13.00 3.81 20.46
N THR A 244 -13.43 2.59 20.75
CA THR A 244 -12.97 1.85 21.92
C THR A 244 -11.82 0.93 21.51
N VAL A 245 -10.65 1.13 22.11
CA VAL A 245 -9.53 0.19 22.01
C VAL A 245 -9.40 -0.59 23.29
N PHE A 246 -8.95 -1.85 23.17
CA PHE A 246 -8.71 -2.66 24.35
C PHE A 246 -7.55 -3.64 24.19
N THR A 247 -7.04 -4.08 25.31
CA THR A 247 -6.06 -5.17 25.41
C THR A 247 -6.53 -6.13 26.47
N ILE A 248 -6.43 -7.43 26.28
CA ILE A 248 -6.70 -8.43 27.32
C ILE A 248 -5.42 -9.26 27.41
N GLU A 249 -4.73 -9.17 28.54
CA GLU A 249 -3.47 -9.87 28.75
C GLU A 249 -3.72 -11.14 29.56
N TYR A 250 -3.17 -12.26 29.10
CA TYR A 250 -3.34 -13.55 29.74
C TYR A 250 -2.00 -14.04 30.30
N PRO A 251 -1.98 -14.59 31.53
CA PRO A 251 -0.82 -15.34 31.98
C PRO A 251 -0.63 -16.57 31.09
N TYR A 252 0.61 -16.91 30.77
CA TYR A 252 0.86 -18.11 29.97
C TYR A 252 0.60 -19.37 30.80
N ASP A 253 -0.49 -20.06 30.46
CA ASP A 253 -0.78 -21.44 30.84
C ASP A 253 -1.24 -22.19 29.58
N PRO A 254 -0.69 -23.37 29.24
CA PRO A 254 -1.04 -24.07 28.01
C PRO A 254 -2.52 -24.43 27.87
N ASN A 255 -3.21 -24.75 28.98
CA ASN A 255 -4.63 -25.12 28.95
C ASN A 255 -5.50 -23.86 28.77
N LEU A 256 -5.17 -22.78 29.46
CA LEU A 256 -5.79 -21.48 29.27
C LEU A 256 -5.60 -20.99 27.83
N PHE A 257 -4.37 -21.05 27.30
CA PHE A 257 -4.07 -20.66 25.93
C PHE A 257 -4.88 -21.48 24.92
N SER A 258 -4.96 -22.80 25.09
CA SER A 258 -5.80 -23.67 24.25
C SER A 258 -7.28 -23.23 24.27
N SER A 259 -7.82 -22.97 25.46
CA SER A 259 -9.20 -22.53 25.64
C SER A 259 -9.47 -21.16 25.01
N VAL A 260 -8.58 -20.18 25.21
CA VAL A 260 -8.69 -18.84 24.62
C VAL A 260 -8.52 -18.89 23.11
N LEU A 261 -7.54 -19.63 22.57
CA LEU A 261 -7.34 -19.75 21.12
C LEU A 261 -8.58 -20.35 20.44
N LYS A 262 -9.19 -21.39 21.04
CA LYS A 262 -10.45 -21.98 20.54
C LYS A 262 -11.60 -20.97 20.58
N SER A 263 -11.76 -20.25 21.68
CA SER A 263 -12.82 -19.24 21.84
C SER A 263 -12.64 -18.07 20.87
N PHE A 264 -11.40 -17.58 20.72
CA PHE A 264 -11.03 -16.52 19.79
C PHE A 264 -11.30 -16.90 18.34
N THR A 265 -10.93 -18.12 17.94
CA THR A 265 -11.12 -18.59 16.56
C THR A 265 -12.59 -18.92 16.23
N ASN A 266 -13.41 -19.22 17.24
CA ASN A 266 -14.87 -19.35 17.06
C ASN A 266 -15.59 -18.00 16.96
N PHE A 267 -15.09 -16.97 17.65
CA PHE A 267 -15.78 -15.67 17.75
C PHE A 267 -15.28 -14.64 16.73
N GLY A 268 -13.97 -14.44 16.60
CA GLY A 268 -13.41 -13.25 15.94
C GLY A 268 -13.91 -13.02 14.51
N HIS A 269 -14.04 -14.08 13.72
CA HIS A 269 -14.48 -13.97 12.32
C HIS A 269 -15.97 -13.66 12.15
N ILE A 270 -16.82 -14.07 13.11
CA ILE A 270 -18.27 -13.80 13.13
C ILE A 270 -18.66 -12.60 14.02
N ALA A 271 -17.68 -11.94 14.64
CA ALA A 271 -17.92 -10.75 15.44
C ALA A 271 -18.60 -9.65 14.60
N PRO A 272 -19.33 -8.69 15.21
CA PRO A 272 -19.90 -7.57 14.46
C PRO A 272 -18.84 -6.83 13.65
N ASP A 273 -19.17 -6.38 12.43
CA ASP A 273 -18.24 -5.76 11.47
C ASP A 273 -17.43 -4.60 12.05
N ASP A 274 -17.98 -3.94 13.06
CA ASP A 274 -17.42 -2.78 13.77
C ASP A 274 -16.28 -3.14 14.74
N LEU A 275 -16.07 -4.43 15.00
CA LEU A 275 -15.04 -4.96 15.89
C LEU A 275 -13.95 -5.69 15.11
N SER A 276 -12.70 -5.24 15.23
CA SER A 276 -11.54 -6.01 14.79
C SER A 276 -10.74 -6.47 15.99
N THR A 277 -10.25 -7.72 15.96
CA THR A 277 -9.45 -8.29 17.04
C THR A 277 -8.22 -9.03 16.52
N THR A 278 -7.11 -8.92 17.24
CA THR A 278 -5.87 -9.63 16.95
C THR A 278 -5.42 -10.36 18.21
N LEU A 279 -5.13 -11.65 18.08
CA LEU A 279 -4.45 -12.42 19.12
C LEU A 279 -2.94 -12.36 18.86
N PHE A 280 -2.22 -11.69 19.75
CA PHE A 280 -0.76 -11.63 19.77
C PHE A 280 -0.21 -12.71 20.68
N ILE A 281 0.82 -13.42 20.22
CA ILE A 281 1.36 -14.60 20.87
C ILE A 281 2.88 -14.51 20.88
N THR A 282 3.49 -14.68 22.05
CA THR A 282 4.94 -14.86 22.21
C THR A 282 5.21 -16.19 22.92
N ASN A 283 6.48 -16.49 23.19
CA ASN A 283 6.87 -17.67 23.96
C ASN A 283 6.50 -17.58 25.46
N THR A 284 6.20 -16.39 25.98
CA THR A 284 6.02 -16.13 27.42
C THR A 284 4.67 -15.52 27.77
N ASN A 285 3.94 -14.99 26.79
CA ASN A 285 2.63 -14.38 27.00
C ASN A 285 1.76 -14.46 25.74
N PHE A 286 0.47 -14.22 25.91
CA PHE A 286 -0.43 -13.93 24.81
C PHE A 286 -1.44 -12.88 25.24
N LYS A 287 -1.94 -12.10 24.28
CA LYS A 287 -2.90 -11.03 24.51
C LYS A 287 -3.84 -10.87 23.34
N ILE A 288 -5.08 -10.49 23.62
CA ILE A 288 -6.02 -10.04 22.59
C ILE A 288 -5.99 -8.53 22.57
N VAL A 289 -5.91 -7.97 21.38
CA VAL A 289 -6.02 -6.54 21.15
C VAL A 289 -7.25 -6.29 20.29
N GLY A 290 -8.07 -5.30 20.65
CA GLY A 290 -9.29 -5.00 19.94
C GLY A 290 -9.45 -3.53 19.60
N HIS A 291 -10.18 -3.29 18.52
CA HIS A 291 -10.53 -1.98 18.00
C HIS A 291 -12.01 -2.00 17.59
N TYR A 292 -12.83 -1.26 18.34
CA TYR A 292 -14.28 -1.24 18.19
C TYR A 292 -14.77 0.16 17.81
N LEU A 293 -15.55 0.25 16.73
CA LEU A 293 -16.17 1.49 16.24
C LEU A 293 -17.45 1.79 17.01
N GLY A 294 -17.30 2.13 18.28
CA GLY A 294 -18.41 2.42 19.17
C GLY A 294 -17.97 2.52 20.63
N ASN A 295 -18.96 2.52 21.53
CA ASN A 295 -18.73 2.65 22.96
C ASN A 295 -18.44 1.29 23.63
N ASP A 296 -17.69 1.36 24.71
CA ASP A 296 -17.22 0.24 25.55
C ASP A 296 -18.33 -0.56 26.25
N ASP A 297 -19.47 0.04 26.61
CA ASP A 297 -20.57 -0.68 27.28
C ASP A 297 -21.03 -1.92 26.49
N GLN A 298 -20.91 -1.88 25.16
CA GLN A 298 -21.32 -2.96 24.27
C GLN A 298 -20.24 -4.03 24.07
N ILE A 299 -18.97 -3.76 24.39
CA ILE A 299 -17.87 -4.69 24.11
C ILE A 299 -17.72 -5.74 25.19
N TYR A 300 -17.92 -5.38 26.46
CA TYR A 300 -17.79 -6.30 27.59
C TYR A 300 -18.68 -7.53 27.43
N GLU A 301 -19.98 -7.32 27.15
CA GLU A 301 -20.93 -8.44 26.99
C GLU A 301 -20.57 -9.33 25.79
N LYS A 302 -20.08 -8.75 24.69
CA LYS A 302 -19.66 -9.52 23.51
C LYS A 302 -18.47 -10.42 23.84
N LEU A 303 -17.47 -9.88 24.54
CA LEU A 303 -16.27 -10.63 24.95
C LEU A 303 -16.61 -11.70 26.00
N SER A 304 -17.50 -11.38 26.94
CA SER A 304 -17.98 -12.32 27.95
C SER A 304 -18.74 -13.49 27.33
N ASN A 305 -19.71 -13.22 26.44
CA ASN A 305 -20.48 -14.24 25.73
C ASN A 305 -19.60 -15.11 24.82
N ALA A 306 -18.51 -14.54 24.30
CA ALA A 306 -17.51 -15.26 23.53
C ALA A 306 -16.56 -16.13 24.40
N SER A 307 -16.77 -16.20 25.72
CA SER A 307 -15.91 -16.92 26.67
C SER A 307 -14.45 -16.46 26.64
N LEU A 308 -14.19 -15.20 26.30
CA LEU A 308 -12.84 -14.63 26.27
C LEU A 308 -12.39 -14.06 27.62
N LEU A 309 -13.32 -13.83 28.55
CA LEU A 309 -13.04 -13.23 29.86
C LEU A 309 -13.05 -14.24 31.02
N THR A 310 -13.43 -15.49 30.75
CA THR A 310 -13.64 -16.52 31.78
C THR A 310 -12.94 -17.83 31.43
N TYR A 311 -12.42 -18.52 32.44
CA TYR A 311 -11.83 -19.84 32.32
C TYR A 311 -12.32 -20.74 33.47
N ASN A 312 -12.81 -21.94 33.15
CA ASN A 312 -13.41 -22.89 34.11
C ASN A 312 -14.50 -22.25 35.01
N GLY A 313 -15.33 -21.39 34.43
CA GLY A 313 -16.43 -20.73 35.14
C GLY A 313 -16.02 -19.57 36.07
N SER A 314 -14.72 -19.24 36.15
CA SER A 314 -14.21 -18.09 36.89
C SER A 314 -13.68 -17.00 35.95
N PRO A 315 -13.77 -15.71 36.30
CA PRO A 315 -13.05 -14.66 35.56
C PRO A 315 -11.55 -14.96 35.50
N ILE A 316 -10.95 -14.74 34.33
CA ILE A 316 -9.49 -14.76 34.19
C ILE A 316 -8.95 -13.59 35.02
N LYS A 317 -7.78 -13.74 35.65
CA LYS A 317 -7.18 -12.69 36.49
C LYS A 317 -7.10 -11.35 35.72
N GLY A 318 -7.72 -10.30 36.25
CA GLY A 318 -7.81 -8.98 35.60
C GLY A 318 -8.92 -8.84 34.56
N CYS A 319 -9.71 -9.88 34.29
CA CYS A 319 -10.80 -9.88 33.33
C CYS A 319 -12.19 -9.79 33.98
N ASP A 320 -12.27 -9.49 35.28
CA ASP A 320 -13.54 -9.11 35.90
C ASP A 320 -14.03 -7.76 35.36
N ARG A 321 -15.33 -7.49 35.51
CA ARG A 321 -15.97 -6.31 34.91
C ARG A 321 -15.30 -5.00 35.33
N GLU A 322 -15.05 -4.84 36.62
CA GLU A 322 -14.44 -3.63 37.18
C GLU A 322 -13.02 -3.45 36.63
N SER A 323 -12.21 -4.51 36.62
CA SER A 323 -10.86 -4.47 36.05
C SER A 323 -10.85 -4.13 34.57
N ILE A 324 -11.78 -4.68 33.78
CA ILE A 324 -11.88 -4.42 32.34
C ILE A 324 -12.28 -2.95 32.07
N GLU A 325 -13.31 -2.47 32.75
CA GLU A 325 -13.79 -1.08 32.63
C GLU A 325 -12.71 -0.07 33.07
N GLN A 326 -11.89 -0.39 34.07
CA GLN A 326 -10.87 0.52 34.60
C GLN A 326 -9.52 0.46 33.85
N ASN A 327 -9.10 -0.73 33.40
CA ASN A 327 -7.69 -0.95 32.97
C ASN A 327 -7.53 -1.39 31.53
N PHE A 328 -8.61 -1.83 30.87
CA PHE A 328 -8.51 -2.49 29.58
C PHE A 328 -9.35 -1.86 28.49
N LEU A 329 -10.34 -1.04 28.81
CA LEU A 329 -11.14 -0.30 27.83
C LEU A 329 -10.74 1.17 27.84
N LEU A 330 -10.36 1.69 26.67
CA LEU A 330 -10.05 3.08 26.50
C LEU A 330 -10.90 3.67 25.38
N ARG A 331 -11.66 4.70 25.74
CA ARG A 331 -12.41 5.52 24.78
C ARG A 331 -11.46 6.56 24.21
N CYS A 332 -11.23 6.45 22.91
CA CYS A 332 -10.28 7.27 22.20
C CYS A 332 -11.02 8.03 21.11
N ASP A 333 -10.49 9.19 20.74
CA ASP A 333 -10.83 9.71 19.41
C ASP A 333 -10.19 8.80 18.35
N HIS A 334 -10.61 9.01 17.10
CA HIS A 334 -10.20 8.16 16.00
C HIS A 334 -8.68 8.15 15.76
N LEU A 335 -7.99 9.29 15.93
CA LEU A 335 -6.55 9.36 15.71
C LEU A 335 -5.78 8.71 16.86
N GLY A 336 -6.31 8.83 18.08
CA GLY A 336 -5.75 8.28 19.31
C GLY A 336 -5.86 6.77 19.34
N ALA A 337 -6.98 6.23 18.87
CA ALA A 337 -7.15 4.81 18.67
C ALA A 337 -6.12 4.22 17.69
N ARG A 338 -5.68 4.99 16.67
CA ARG A 338 -4.63 4.57 15.75
C ARG A 338 -3.24 4.63 16.37
N ALA A 339 -2.96 5.67 17.15
CA ALA A 339 -1.68 5.84 17.84
C ALA A 339 -1.54 4.92 19.07
N TYR A 340 -2.65 4.42 19.61
CA TYR A 340 -2.72 3.62 20.84
C TYR A 340 -1.71 2.47 20.89
N PHE A 341 -1.53 1.75 19.78
CA PHE A 341 -0.64 0.59 19.71
C PHE A 341 0.85 0.96 19.71
N LEU A 342 1.17 2.24 19.50
CA LEU A 342 2.53 2.78 19.48
C LEU A 342 2.87 3.49 20.79
N ASP A 343 1.86 3.91 21.56
CA ASP A 343 2.01 4.58 22.84
C ASP A 343 2.23 3.55 23.97
N PRO A 344 3.43 3.46 24.57
CA PRO A 344 3.69 2.53 25.67
C PRO A 344 2.80 2.77 26.88
N ASN A 345 2.32 4.01 27.05
CA ASN A 345 1.47 4.43 28.16
C ASN A 345 -0.03 4.33 27.83
N LYS A 346 -0.39 3.90 26.61
CA LYS A 346 -1.78 3.59 26.23
C LYS A 346 -2.76 4.76 26.50
N THR A 347 -2.36 6.00 26.24
CA THR A 347 -3.11 7.21 26.68
C THR A 347 -4.15 7.73 25.69
N CYS A 348 -4.11 7.27 24.44
CA CYS A 348 -4.96 7.76 23.34
C CYS A 348 -4.86 9.25 23.00
N THR A 349 -3.82 9.95 23.48
CA THR A 349 -3.59 11.39 23.19
C THR A 349 -2.25 11.65 22.50
N ARG A 350 -1.41 10.62 22.36
CA ARG A 350 -0.05 10.71 21.80
C ARG A 350 -0.01 10.51 20.28
N TYR A 351 -0.65 11.41 19.55
CA TYR A 351 -0.68 11.34 18.08
C TYR A 351 0.70 11.55 17.42
N ASP A 352 1.67 12.08 18.17
CA ASP A 352 3.05 12.27 17.73
C ASP A 352 3.73 10.95 17.30
N TYR A 353 3.27 9.80 17.79
CA TYR A 353 3.73 8.49 17.31
C TYR A 353 3.38 8.20 15.85
N LEU A 354 2.36 8.86 15.31
CA LEU A 354 2.01 8.79 13.88
C LEU A 354 2.84 9.78 13.03
N ASN A 355 3.52 10.73 13.65
CA ASN A 355 4.25 11.81 12.98
C ASN A 355 5.67 11.40 12.52
N ILE A 356 5.86 10.12 12.18
CA ILE A 356 7.08 9.66 11.53
C ILE A 356 7.00 9.99 10.03
N GLY A 357 7.08 11.30 9.78
CA GLY A 357 7.00 11.93 8.47
C GLY A 357 8.23 11.63 7.61
N THR A 358 7.98 10.99 6.47
CA THR A 358 8.88 10.84 5.30
C THR A 358 10.26 10.18 5.52
N SER A 359 10.88 9.84 4.38
CA SER A 359 12.28 9.39 4.35
C SER A 359 13.19 10.48 4.95
N PRO A 360 14.25 10.14 5.72
CA PRO A 360 15.24 11.12 6.19
C PRO A 360 15.98 11.82 5.03
N TYR A 361 15.88 11.29 3.81
CA TYR A 361 16.45 11.85 2.58
C TYR A 361 15.43 12.58 1.69
N ALA A 362 14.16 12.61 2.12
CA ALA A 362 13.11 13.41 1.50
C ALA A 362 13.01 14.74 2.25
N SER A 363 13.10 15.86 1.53
CA SER A 363 12.86 17.17 2.12
C SER A 363 11.40 17.25 2.55
N ASN A 364 11.13 17.48 3.84
CA ASN A 364 9.77 17.79 4.26
C ASN A 364 9.70 19.01 5.18
N SER A 365 8.82 19.91 4.79
CA SER A 365 8.50 21.22 5.38
C SER A 365 7.15 21.20 6.11
N PHE A 366 6.54 20.03 6.34
CA PHE A 366 5.24 19.97 6.99
C PHE A 366 5.35 20.15 8.50
N THR A 367 4.84 21.29 8.98
CA THR A 367 4.50 21.51 10.38
C THR A 367 3.00 21.26 10.53
N TYR A 368 2.58 20.45 11.48
CA TYR A 368 1.16 20.14 11.70
C TYR A 368 0.70 20.71 13.04
N THR A 369 -0.50 21.30 13.03
CA THR A 369 -1.19 21.74 14.24
C THR A 369 -2.42 20.86 14.43
N ILE A 370 -2.44 20.07 15.51
CA ILE A 370 -3.62 19.31 15.94
C ILE A 370 -4.07 19.90 17.27
N GLN A 371 -5.34 20.29 17.38
CA GLN A 371 -5.91 20.85 18.63
C GLN A 371 -5.10 22.02 19.23
N ASN A 372 -4.64 22.96 18.38
CA ASN A 372 -3.80 24.10 18.77
C ASN A 372 -2.43 23.75 19.37
N VAL A 373 -2.00 22.48 19.31
CA VAL A 373 -0.65 22.06 19.61
C VAL A 373 0.12 21.95 18.30
N THR A 374 1.13 22.79 18.13
CA THR A 374 2.04 22.75 16.98
C THR A 374 3.13 21.72 17.27
N TYR A 375 3.17 20.65 16.49
CA TYR A 375 4.21 19.64 16.60
C TYR A 375 5.40 20.04 15.72
N PRO A 376 6.63 20.13 16.27
CA PRO A 376 7.81 20.41 15.47
C PRO A 376 8.05 19.26 14.46
N PRO A 377 8.80 19.51 13.37
CA PRO A 377 9.42 18.44 12.60
C PRO A 377 10.20 17.51 13.56
N ALA A 378 10.06 16.21 13.36
CA ALA A 378 10.38 15.16 14.32
C ALA A 378 11.74 15.31 15.05
N ALA A 379 11.72 15.12 16.38
CA ALA A 379 12.89 14.78 17.19
C ALA A 379 12.87 13.27 17.51
N THR A 380 14.05 12.66 17.45
CA THR A 380 14.34 11.22 17.59
C THR A 380 13.80 10.57 18.87
N ALA A 381 13.13 9.42 18.75
CA ALA A 381 12.79 8.55 19.89
C ALA A 381 14.00 7.68 20.35
N PRO A 382 14.05 7.20 21.62
CA PRO A 382 15.20 6.51 22.19
C PRO A 382 15.21 5.01 21.86
N GLY A 383 16.36 4.47 21.44
CA GLY A 383 16.60 3.02 21.32
C GLY A 383 17.29 2.52 20.04
N VAL A 384 18.18 3.31 19.43
CA VAL A 384 18.68 3.08 18.06
C VAL A 384 20.17 2.71 18.02
N VAL A 385 20.54 1.81 17.10
CA VAL A 385 21.93 1.49 16.73
C VAL A 385 22.53 2.64 15.91
N THR A 386 23.51 3.36 16.47
CA THR A 386 24.11 4.59 15.92
C THR A 386 25.50 4.37 15.31
N GLN A 387 25.64 3.57 14.25
CA GLN A 387 26.89 3.58 13.46
C GLN A 387 26.67 4.27 12.12
N GLY A 388 27.33 5.43 11.93
CA GLY A 388 27.50 6.08 10.62
C GLY A 388 26.71 7.36 10.35
N ILE A 389 26.14 8.03 11.36
CA ILE A 389 25.45 9.32 11.15
C ILE A 389 26.49 10.42 10.83
N LEU A 390 26.35 11.05 9.66
CA LEU A 390 27.10 12.25 9.28
C LEU A 390 26.42 13.49 9.86
N SER A 391 27.22 14.44 10.31
CA SER A 391 26.82 15.71 10.94
C SER A 391 26.16 16.75 10.00
N VAL A 392 25.79 16.39 8.77
CA VAL A 392 25.38 17.35 7.72
C VAL A 392 23.90 17.25 7.34
N TYR A 393 23.14 16.31 7.90
CA TYR A 393 21.68 16.24 7.69
C TYR A 393 20.94 16.46 9.01
N PRO A 394 19.88 17.30 9.06
CA PRO A 394 19.11 17.50 10.28
C PRO A 394 18.54 16.14 10.74
N PRO A 395 18.35 15.94 12.06
CA PRO A 395 17.98 14.65 12.60
C PRO A 395 16.54 14.32 12.19
N GLY A 396 16.37 13.71 11.02
CA GLY A 396 15.16 12.95 10.74
C GLY A 396 14.99 11.88 11.83
N PRO A 397 13.76 11.44 12.11
CA PRO A 397 13.57 10.34 13.04
C PRO A 397 14.33 9.14 12.50
N LEU A 398 15.20 8.58 13.35
CA LEU A 398 15.94 7.36 13.05
C LEU A 398 14.94 6.27 12.64
N GLN A 399 15.09 5.73 11.42
CA GLN A 399 14.20 4.67 10.94
C GLN A 399 14.50 3.38 11.70
N ALA A 400 13.49 2.84 12.39
CA ALA A 400 13.57 1.50 12.95
C ALA A 400 13.77 0.50 11.81
N ARG A 401 14.80 -0.34 11.93
CA ARG A 401 15.14 -1.35 10.95
C ARG A 401 14.98 -2.72 11.56
N GLU A 402 14.22 -3.57 10.87
CA GLU A 402 13.91 -4.91 11.31
C GLU A 402 14.67 -5.92 10.45
N ASP A 403 15.60 -6.65 11.08
CA ASP A 403 16.17 -7.87 10.51
C ASP A 403 15.29 -9.03 10.95
N VAL A 404 14.31 -9.37 10.13
CA VAL A 404 13.30 -10.37 10.48
C VAL A 404 12.98 -11.30 9.32
N LYS A 405 12.63 -12.53 9.67
CA LYS A 405 12.02 -13.50 8.79
C LYS A 405 10.54 -13.61 9.13
N THR A 406 9.70 -13.57 8.11
CA THR A 406 8.24 -13.62 8.25
C THR A 406 7.65 -14.77 7.46
N LYS A 407 6.61 -15.40 7.98
CA LYS A 407 5.69 -16.27 7.23
C LYS A 407 4.27 -15.74 7.44
N SER A 408 3.43 -15.84 6.42
CA SER A 408 2.01 -15.54 6.56
C SER A 408 1.14 -16.65 5.99
N MET A 409 -0.07 -16.82 6.53
CA MET A 409 -1.05 -17.76 6.00
C MET A 409 -2.49 -17.38 6.35
N TYR A 410 -3.45 -17.83 5.54
CA TYR A 410 -4.88 -17.62 5.77
C TYR A 410 -5.60 -18.89 6.21
N PHE A 411 -6.62 -18.73 7.05
CA PHE A 411 -7.49 -19.80 7.51
C PHE A 411 -8.94 -19.49 7.15
N ASP A 412 -9.66 -20.48 6.62
CA ASP A 412 -11.06 -20.32 6.19
C ASP A 412 -12.06 -20.42 7.35
N GLY A 413 -11.62 -20.89 8.52
CA GLY A 413 -12.48 -21.06 9.69
C GLY A 413 -11.73 -21.26 11.00
N PRO A 414 -12.44 -21.65 12.06
CA PRO A 414 -11.86 -21.90 13.38
C PRO A 414 -10.83 -23.04 13.39
N PHE A 415 -9.94 -23.03 14.40
CA PHE A 415 -8.90 -24.05 14.51
C PHE A 415 -9.45 -25.30 15.20
N ASN A 416 -9.16 -26.48 14.65
CA ASN A 416 -9.47 -27.74 15.30
C ASN A 416 -8.45 -28.07 16.41
N ASP A 417 -8.78 -29.05 17.27
CA ASP A 417 -7.95 -29.39 18.42
C ASP A 417 -6.53 -29.88 18.00
N THR A 418 -6.40 -30.54 16.83
CA THR A 418 -5.10 -30.95 16.29
C THR A 418 -4.22 -29.75 15.96
N ALA A 419 -4.76 -28.75 15.25
CA ALA A 419 -4.04 -27.53 14.90
C ALA A 419 -3.59 -26.76 16.16
N ILE A 420 -4.48 -26.64 17.15
CA ILE A 420 -4.19 -25.99 18.43
C ILE A 420 -3.03 -26.69 19.14
N ASN A 421 -3.06 -28.02 19.23
CA ASN A 421 -2.00 -28.79 19.89
C ASN A 421 -0.64 -28.65 19.17
N VAL A 422 -0.63 -28.62 17.83
CA VAL A 422 0.59 -28.38 17.04
C VAL A 422 1.14 -26.98 17.33
N ILE A 423 0.31 -25.95 17.30
CA ILE A 423 0.69 -24.57 17.61
C ILE A 423 1.29 -24.47 19.02
N ILE A 424 0.64 -25.07 20.03
CA ILE A 424 1.14 -25.09 21.41
C ILE A 424 2.53 -25.74 21.49
N GLY A 425 2.74 -26.87 20.81
CA GLY A 425 4.02 -27.56 20.80
C GLY A 425 5.16 -26.72 20.20
N LEU A 426 4.86 -25.95 19.16
CA LEU A 426 5.84 -25.08 18.50
C LEU A 426 6.12 -23.79 19.30
N LEU A 427 5.10 -23.23 19.96
CA LEU A 427 5.26 -22.01 20.79
C LEU A 427 6.24 -22.22 21.95
N LYS A 428 6.29 -23.42 22.53
CA LYS A 428 7.28 -23.76 23.58
C LYS A 428 8.72 -23.61 23.12
N GLN A 429 8.96 -23.72 21.82
CA GLN A 429 10.28 -23.64 21.19
C GLN A 429 10.50 -22.31 20.47
N MET A 430 9.55 -21.37 20.58
CA MET A 430 9.61 -20.08 19.90
C MET A 430 10.84 -19.28 20.40
N PRO A 431 11.76 -18.90 19.50
CA PRO A 431 12.94 -18.12 19.85
C PRO A 431 12.56 -16.76 20.44
N SER A 432 13.38 -16.26 21.37
CA SER A 432 13.21 -14.92 21.94
C SER A 432 13.17 -13.84 20.85
N GLY A 433 12.30 -12.84 21.02
CA GLY A 433 12.06 -11.79 20.02
C GLY A 433 11.14 -12.20 18.87
N SER A 434 10.71 -13.46 18.79
CA SER A 434 9.68 -13.91 17.84
C SER A 434 8.28 -13.67 18.39
N PHE A 435 7.32 -13.47 17.49
CA PHE A 435 5.91 -13.35 17.83
C PHE A 435 5.01 -13.82 16.69
N ALA A 436 3.77 -14.18 17.03
CA ALA A 436 2.70 -14.44 16.07
C ALA A 436 1.54 -13.45 16.26
N GLU A 437 0.90 -13.07 15.17
CA GLU A 437 -0.31 -12.24 15.14
C GLU A 437 -1.39 -12.98 14.36
N LEU A 438 -2.48 -13.34 15.04
CA LEU A 438 -3.67 -13.91 14.42
C LEU A 438 -4.77 -12.86 14.37
N LEU A 439 -4.95 -12.24 13.21
CA LEU A 439 -5.95 -11.20 12.97
C LEU A 439 -7.27 -11.81 12.51
N SER A 440 -8.38 -11.39 13.12
CA SER A 440 -9.73 -11.74 12.69
C SER A 440 -10.10 -11.05 11.37
N TYR A 441 -10.50 -11.83 10.37
CA TYR A 441 -11.13 -11.40 9.13
C TYR A 441 -12.67 -11.53 9.25
N GLY A 442 -13.40 -11.70 8.15
CA GLY A 442 -14.87 -11.70 8.12
C GLY A 442 -15.46 -10.29 7.97
N GLY A 443 -16.71 -10.13 8.42
CA GLY A 443 -17.50 -8.91 8.23
C GLY A 443 -17.88 -8.67 6.77
N LEU A 444 -17.64 -7.47 6.25
CA LEU A 444 -17.93 -7.08 4.87
C LEU A 444 -17.12 -7.90 3.85
N LEU A 445 -15.87 -8.25 4.16
CA LEU A 445 -14.93 -8.89 3.22
C LEU A 445 -15.51 -10.12 2.49
N PRO A 446 -16.05 -11.16 3.18
CA PRO A 446 -16.62 -12.34 2.52
C PRO A 446 -17.86 -12.06 1.67
N THR A 447 -18.53 -10.91 1.84
CA THR A 447 -19.70 -10.53 1.03
C THR A 447 -19.31 -9.99 -0.35
N GLN A 448 -18.04 -9.64 -0.53
CA GLN A 448 -17.51 -9.08 -1.76
C GLN A 448 -16.89 -10.17 -2.64
N SER A 449 -17.01 -10.00 -3.96
CA SER A 449 -16.35 -10.90 -4.92
C SER A 449 -14.83 -10.91 -4.74
N THR A 450 -14.22 -12.09 -4.74
CA THR A 450 -12.74 -12.27 -4.76
C THR A 450 -12.09 -11.68 -6.01
N ASN A 451 -12.87 -11.33 -7.03
CA ASN A 451 -12.43 -10.66 -8.26
C ASN A 451 -12.81 -9.16 -8.29
N LEU A 452 -13.30 -8.57 -7.18
CA LEU A 452 -13.62 -7.13 -7.09
C LEU A 452 -12.39 -6.26 -7.37
N THR A 453 -11.26 -6.67 -6.81
CA THR A 453 -9.92 -6.14 -7.10
C THR A 453 -8.97 -7.32 -7.29
N ALA A 454 -7.69 -7.05 -7.54
CA ALA A 454 -6.68 -8.09 -7.60
C ALA A 454 -6.45 -8.82 -6.26
N PHE A 455 -6.78 -8.19 -5.14
CA PHE A 455 -6.72 -8.82 -3.81
C PHE A 455 -7.74 -9.97 -3.68
N PHE A 456 -7.21 -11.19 -3.59
CA PHE A 456 -8.00 -12.42 -3.65
C PHE A 456 -8.62 -12.85 -2.31
N HIS A 457 -7.91 -12.63 -1.19
CA HIS A 457 -8.20 -13.26 0.12
C HIS A 457 -9.33 -12.60 0.90
N ARG A 458 -10.54 -12.54 0.31
CA ARG A 458 -11.71 -11.89 0.92
C ARG A 458 -12.55 -12.81 1.78
N ASN A 459 -12.72 -14.06 1.33
CA ASN A 459 -13.53 -15.07 2.02
C ASN A 459 -12.65 -15.97 2.90
N VAL A 460 -12.07 -15.38 3.95
CA VAL A 460 -11.21 -16.06 4.93
C VAL A 460 -11.61 -15.61 6.34
N ALA A 461 -11.40 -16.46 7.34
CA ALA A 461 -11.75 -16.17 8.73
C ALA A 461 -10.60 -15.50 9.49
N TYR A 462 -9.35 -15.87 9.20
CA TYR A 462 -8.17 -15.34 9.89
C TYR A 462 -6.96 -15.20 8.98
N HIS A 463 -6.10 -14.24 9.31
CA HIS A 463 -4.75 -14.13 8.77
C HIS A 463 -3.74 -14.27 9.92
N LEU A 464 -2.82 -15.21 9.78
CA LEU A 464 -1.72 -15.41 10.70
C LEU A 464 -0.43 -14.86 10.10
N LEU A 465 0.22 -13.95 10.83
CA LEU A 465 1.62 -13.58 10.63
C LEU A 465 2.46 -14.25 11.73
N ILE A 466 3.58 -14.85 11.37
CA ILE A 466 4.63 -15.23 12.32
C ILE A 466 5.91 -14.53 11.91
N GLN A 467 6.56 -13.89 12.87
CA GLN A 467 7.82 -13.17 12.69
C GLN A 467 8.85 -13.69 13.67
N ALA A 468 10.08 -13.91 13.19
CA ALA A 468 11.24 -14.23 14.00
C ALA A 468 12.38 -13.28 13.66
N PRO A 469 13.24 -12.91 14.63
CA PRO A 469 14.48 -12.21 14.33
C PRO A 469 15.28 -13.00 13.29
N SER A 470 15.62 -12.35 12.19
CA SER A 470 16.54 -12.91 11.22
C SER A 470 17.93 -12.61 11.74
N THR A 471 18.53 -13.63 12.31
CA THR A 471 19.91 -13.61 12.80
C THR A 471 20.78 -14.43 11.86
N SER A 472 22.09 -14.22 11.91
CA SER A 472 23.04 -15.17 11.32
C SER A 472 22.93 -16.58 11.92
N ASP A 473 22.20 -16.74 13.04
CA ASP A 473 21.86 -18.02 13.65
C ASP A 473 20.92 -18.86 12.73
N PRO A 474 21.40 -20.00 12.20
CA PRO A 474 20.59 -20.90 11.38
C PRO A 474 19.41 -21.51 12.12
N THR A 475 19.46 -21.58 13.46
CA THR A 475 18.46 -22.28 14.30
C THR A 475 17.12 -21.53 14.28
N THR A 476 17.15 -20.21 14.40
CA THR A 476 15.92 -19.37 14.33
C THR A 476 15.27 -19.45 12.94
N ASN A 477 16.08 -19.44 11.88
CA ASN A 477 15.60 -19.59 10.51
C ASN A 477 15.00 -20.99 10.24
N ALA A 478 15.61 -22.04 10.79
CA ALA A 478 15.10 -23.40 10.73
C ALA A 478 13.78 -23.54 11.50
N TRP A 479 13.69 -22.93 12.69
CA TRP A 479 12.48 -22.96 13.51
C TRP A 479 11.27 -22.35 12.78
N ILE A 480 11.39 -21.15 12.20
CA ILE A 480 10.24 -20.53 11.52
C ILE A 480 9.85 -21.27 10.22
N ASN A 481 10.81 -21.92 9.56
CA ASN A 481 10.52 -22.82 8.44
C ASN A 481 9.79 -24.09 8.90
N GLN A 482 10.20 -24.66 10.04
CA GLN A 482 9.51 -25.78 10.65
C GLN A 482 8.10 -25.38 11.11
N TRP A 483 7.93 -24.19 11.69
CA TRP A 483 6.62 -23.65 12.05
C TRP A 483 5.70 -23.64 10.83
N ASP A 484 6.15 -23.05 9.72
CA ASP A 484 5.37 -22.98 8.49
C ASP A 484 4.95 -24.37 8.00
N SER A 485 5.90 -25.31 7.88
CA SER A 485 5.62 -26.68 7.43
C SER A 485 4.63 -27.44 8.32
N ASN A 486 4.58 -27.15 9.63
CA ASN A 486 3.69 -27.83 10.57
C ASN A 486 2.31 -27.16 10.68
N VAL A 487 2.23 -25.83 10.52
CA VAL A 487 0.97 -25.08 10.68
C VAL A 487 0.22 -24.92 9.35
N ARG A 488 0.93 -24.75 8.22
CA ARG A 488 0.33 -24.55 6.90
C ARG A 488 -0.67 -25.65 6.47
N PRO A 489 -0.52 -26.94 6.82
CA PRO A 489 -1.52 -27.96 6.51
C PRO A 489 -2.91 -27.71 7.13
N PHE A 490 -3.02 -26.87 8.16
CA PHE A 490 -4.29 -26.48 8.77
C PHE A 490 -4.85 -25.16 8.21
N SER A 491 -4.11 -24.50 7.33
CA SER A 491 -4.51 -23.28 6.64
C SER A 491 -5.07 -23.61 5.25
N ASN A 492 -5.52 -22.60 4.51
CA ASN A 492 -5.92 -22.79 3.11
C ASN A 492 -4.72 -22.79 2.14
N GLY A 493 -3.49 -22.78 2.67
CA GLY A 493 -2.24 -22.79 1.91
C GLY A 493 -1.88 -21.45 1.26
N GLN A 494 -2.72 -20.42 1.34
CA GLN A 494 -2.48 -19.11 0.75
C GLN A 494 -1.75 -18.17 1.71
N SER A 495 -1.14 -17.11 1.18
CA SER A 495 -0.32 -16.16 1.94
C SER A 495 -0.55 -14.73 1.47
N TYR A 496 -0.23 -13.74 2.32
CA TYR A 496 -0.38 -12.34 1.96
C TYR A 496 0.88 -11.80 1.31
N GLN A 497 0.75 -11.27 0.09
CA GLN A 497 1.88 -10.73 -0.67
C GLN A 497 2.59 -9.55 0.01
N GLY A 498 1.91 -8.80 0.90
CA GLY A 498 2.53 -7.70 1.63
C GLY A 498 3.54 -8.18 2.68
N PHE A 499 3.53 -9.47 3.03
CA PHE A 499 4.55 -10.15 3.81
C PHE A 499 5.30 -11.15 2.93
N GLU A 500 6.02 -10.61 1.94
CA GLU A 500 6.79 -11.37 0.95
C GLU A 500 7.62 -12.48 1.62
N ASP A 501 7.36 -13.73 1.25
CA ASP A 501 8.11 -14.91 1.69
C ASP A 501 8.89 -15.50 0.50
N PRO A 502 10.24 -15.39 0.48
CA PRO A 502 11.07 -15.95 -0.58
C PRO A 502 11.13 -17.49 -0.54
N ASP A 503 10.74 -18.11 0.57
CA ASP A 503 10.70 -19.56 0.72
C ASP A 503 9.34 -20.15 0.28
N LEU A 504 8.40 -19.32 -0.18
CA LEU A 504 7.04 -19.74 -0.49
C LEU A 504 6.96 -20.48 -1.85
N PRO A 505 6.62 -21.77 -1.87
CA PRO A 505 6.58 -22.52 -3.12
C PRO A 505 5.40 -22.05 -3.99
N ASN A 506 5.64 -21.80 -5.28
CA ASN A 506 4.61 -21.28 -6.19
C ASN A 506 3.89 -20.04 -5.62
N PHE A 507 4.67 -19.09 -5.08
CA PHE A 507 4.16 -17.86 -4.47
C PHE A 507 3.08 -17.14 -5.29
N PRO A 508 3.11 -17.08 -6.65
CA PRO A 508 2.08 -16.35 -7.40
C PRO A 508 0.69 -16.95 -7.18
N GLN A 509 0.56 -18.27 -7.19
CA GLN A 509 -0.73 -18.92 -6.96
C GLN A 509 -1.19 -18.72 -5.51
N GLN A 510 -0.26 -18.73 -4.55
CA GLN A 510 -0.58 -18.53 -3.14
C GLN A 510 -0.98 -17.10 -2.81
N TYR A 511 -0.48 -16.09 -3.53
CA TYR A 511 -0.82 -14.68 -3.33
C TYR A 511 -2.06 -14.23 -4.10
N PHE A 512 -2.31 -14.81 -5.27
CA PHE A 512 -3.34 -14.28 -6.18
C PHE A 512 -4.48 -15.26 -6.44
N GLY A 513 -4.37 -16.52 -6.03
CA GLY A 513 -5.41 -17.52 -6.23
C GLY A 513 -5.90 -17.55 -7.68
N ASN A 514 -7.22 -17.47 -7.88
CA ASN A 514 -7.82 -17.52 -9.22
C ASN A 514 -7.59 -16.23 -10.04
N ASN A 515 -7.09 -15.16 -9.42
CA ASN A 515 -6.81 -13.90 -10.10
C ASN A 515 -5.47 -13.92 -10.87
N LEU A 516 -4.61 -14.92 -10.63
CA LEU A 516 -3.25 -14.99 -11.17
C LEU A 516 -3.21 -14.85 -12.70
N GLN A 517 -3.98 -15.65 -13.43
CA GLN A 517 -3.94 -15.66 -14.90
C GLN A 517 -4.32 -14.28 -15.48
N ARG A 518 -5.32 -13.62 -14.88
CA ARG A 518 -5.74 -12.28 -15.31
C ARG A 518 -4.64 -11.26 -15.05
N LEU A 519 -3.98 -11.33 -13.90
CA LEU A 519 -2.85 -10.45 -13.56
C LEU A 519 -1.67 -10.62 -14.51
N GLN A 520 -1.34 -11.86 -14.89
CA GLN A 520 -0.27 -12.17 -15.85
C GLN A 520 -0.60 -11.63 -17.25
N ASN A 521 -1.85 -11.78 -17.70
CA ASN A 521 -2.28 -11.23 -18.99
C ASN A 521 -2.20 -9.69 -19.01
N ILE A 522 -2.59 -9.02 -17.92
CA ILE A 522 -2.49 -7.57 -17.78
C ILE A 522 -1.01 -7.14 -17.75
N LYS A 523 -0.16 -7.87 -17.02
CA LYS A 523 1.29 -7.64 -17.00
C LYS A 523 1.89 -7.75 -18.42
N SER A 524 1.53 -8.78 -19.19
CA SER A 524 1.94 -8.92 -20.59
C SER A 524 1.50 -7.77 -21.48
N LYS A 525 0.34 -7.15 -21.20
CA LYS A 525 -0.17 -6.00 -21.95
C LYS A 525 0.59 -4.71 -21.63
N TYR A 526 0.85 -4.44 -20.34
CA TYR A 526 1.35 -3.14 -19.88
C TYR A 526 2.85 -3.08 -19.61
N ASP A 527 3.51 -4.22 -19.39
CA ASP A 527 4.97 -4.32 -19.25
C ASP A 527 5.49 -5.59 -19.95
N PRO A 528 5.36 -5.68 -21.29
CA PRO A 528 5.77 -6.85 -22.07
C PRO A 528 7.28 -7.12 -22.00
N GLN A 529 8.09 -6.08 -21.74
CA GLN A 529 9.54 -6.19 -21.61
C GLN A 529 9.99 -6.53 -20.18
N GLN A 530 9.04 -6.67 -19.25
CA GLN A 530 9.32 -7.01 -17.86
C GLN A 530 10.24 -6.01 -17.14
N LEU A 531 10.16 -4.72 -17.50
CA LEU A 531 10.96 -3.66 -16.91
C LEU A 531 10.78 -3.58 -15.39
N PHE A 532 9.55 -3.77 -14.90
CA PHE A 532 9.20 -3.76 -13.48
C PHE A 532 9.11 -5.18 -12.92
N SER A 533 10.22 -5.91 -12.92
CA SER A 533 10.25 -7.31 -12.45
C SER A 533 11.46 -7.59 -11.54
N SER A 534 11.28 -8.54 -10.64
CA SER A 534 12.26 -9.07 -9.69
C SER A 534 11.95 -10.54 -9.39
N GLN A 535 12.77 -11.19 -8.57
CA GLN A 535 12.57 -12.59 -8.18
C GLN A 535 11.24 -12.84 -7.42
N SER A 536 10.70 -11.81 -6.76
CA SER A 536 9.50 -11.90 -5.92
C SER A 536 8.24 -11.32 -6.58
N THR A 537 8.30 -10.92 -7.86
CA THR A 537 7.18 -10.26 -8.55
C THR A 537 6.50 -11.17 -9.57
N LEU A 538 5.29 -10.79 -9.99
CA LEU A 538 4.61 -11.44 -11.10
C LEU A 538 5.37 -11.30 -12.42
N ASN A 539 5.61 -12.43 -13.07
CA ASN A 539 6.11 -12.49 -14.44
C ASN A 539 4.95 -12.49 -15.44
N THR A 540 5.26 -12.18 -16.69
CA THR A 540 4.32 -12.34 -17.82
C THR A 540 3.89 -13.80 -18.00
N THR A 541 2.76 -14.02 -18.68
CA THR A 541 2.36 -15.39 -19.07
C THR A 541 3.50 -16.03 -19.87
N PRO A 542 3.95 -17.26 -19.54
CA PRO A 542 4.97 -17.94 -20.32
C PRO A 542 4.57 -17.94 -21.80
N SER A 543 5.43 -17.41 -22.66
CA SER A 543 5.23 -17.60 -24.09
C SER A 543 5.37 -19.09 -24.36
N ASN A 544 4.29 -19.75 -24.75
CA ASN A 544 4.43 -20.99 -25.50
C ASN A 544 5.18 -20.59 -26.78
N GLN A 545 6.48 -20.85 -26.83
CA GLN A 545 7.22 -20.91 -28.08
C GLN A 545 6.67 -22.10 -28.87
N GLN A 546 5.50 -21.93 -29.47
CA GLN A 546 5.16 -22.66 -30.68
C GLN A 546 5.92 -21.97 -31.80
N THR A 547 7.07 -22.54 -32.14
CA THR A 547 7.65 -22.43 -33.47
C THR A 547 6.63 -22.95 -34.48
N SER A 548 5.75 -22.07 -34.97
CA SER A 548 4.97 -22.33 -36.18
C SER A 548 5.53 -21.44 -37.28
N SER A 549 6.52 -21.97 -37.96
CA SER A 549 6.74 -21.65 -39.37
C SER A 549 5.49 -22.07 -40.12
N LEU A 550 4.68 -21.13 -40.61
CA LEU A 550 3.73 -21.39 -41.69
C LEU A 550 3.52 -20.07 -42.44
N PHE A 551 4.45 -19.80 -43.36
CA PHE A 551 4.12 -19.10 -44.57
C PHE A 551 3.00 -19.86 -45.29
N GLY A 552 1.95 -19.15 -45.67
CA GLY A 552 1.05 -19.54 -46.75
C GLY A 552 -0.12 -20.43 -46.33
N GLN A 553 -1.29 -19.82 -46.20
CA GLN A 553 -2.50 -20.09 -46.99
C GLN A 553 -3.75 -19.71 -46.17
N CYS A 554 -4.49 -18.69 -46.63
CA CYS A 554 -5.95 -18.70 -46.48
C CYS A 554 -6.45 -19.95 -47.23
N PRO A 555 -7.48 -20.69 -46.75
CA PRO A 555 -8.84 -20.18 -46.96
C PRO A 555 -9.97 -20.72 -46.03
N PHE A 556 -11.14 -20.10 -46.25
CA PHE A 556 -12.52 -20.55 -46.02
C PHE A 556 -13.16 -20.60 -44.62
N VAL A 557 -14.23 -19.80 -44.56
CA VAL A 557 -15.37 -19.75 -43.65
C VAL A 557 -16.11 -21.09 -43.63
N HIS A 558 -16.52 -21.52 -42.44
CA HIS A 558 -17.77 -22.26 -42.26
C HIS A 558 -18.48 -21.77 -41.00
N ASP A 559 -19.68 -21.23 -41.22
CA ASP A 559 -20.71 -20.92 -40.23
C ASP A 559 -21.10 -22.16 -39.42
N GLU A 560 -21.36 -21.99 -38.13
CA GLU A 560 -22.54 -22.60 -37.48
C GLU A 560 -22.90 -21.93 -36.13
N ALA A 561 -23.94 -21.10 -36.22
CA ALA A 561 -25.06 -20.85 -35.29
C ALA A 561 -24.85 -20.87 -33.75
N VAL A 562 -24.92 -19.66 -33.16
CA VAL A 562 -25.34 -19.41 -31.77
C VAL A 562 -26.83 -19.03 -31.78
N PRO A 563 -27.70 -19.63 -30.93
CA PRO A 563 -29.10 -19.22 -30.86
C PRO A 563 -29.29 -17.95 -30.01
N ALA A 564 -30.12 -17.07 -30.55
CA ALA A 564 -30.41 -15.71 -30.12
C ALA A 564 -31.23 -15.59 -28.83
N ARG A 565 -30.99 -14.50 -28.09
CA ARG A 565 -32.06 -13.72 -27.45
C ARG A 565 -31.89 -12.22 -27.71
N ARG A 566 -32.86 -11.72 -28.49
CA ARG A 566 -33.33 -10.32 -28.64
C ARG A 566 -33.61 -9.65 -27.29
N SER A 567 -33.77 -8.34 -27.13
CA SER A 567 -33.37 -7.11 -27.82
C SER A 567 -34.04 -5.96 -27.05
N SER A 568 -33.30 -4.90 -26.74
CA SER A 568 -33.78 -3.50 -26.64
C SER A 568 -32.55 -2.68 -26.23
N GLY A 569 -31.95 -1.79 -27.02
CA GLY A 569 -32.51 -0.89 -28.02
C GLY A 569 -32.45 0.52 -27.46
N ASN A 570 -31.34 1.24 -27.71
CA ASN A 570 -31.18 2.70 -27.88
C ASN A 570 -29.68 3.05 -27.78
N LYS A 571 -28.94 3.10 -28.90
CA LYS A 571 -28.68 4.28 -29.76
C LYS A 571 -27.88 5.41 -29.09
N MET A 572 -26.57 5.31 -29.28
CA MET A 572 -25.70 6.33 -29.89
C MET A 572 -26.03 7.80 -29.58
N PHE A 573 -25.41 8.35 -28.54
CA PHE A 573 -25.18 9.78 -28.35
C PHE A 573 -23.84 9.96 -27.65
N ASN A 574 -22.82 10.46 -28.36
CA ASN A 574 -21.79 11.39 -27.86
C ASN A 574 -20.64 11.51 -28.88
N LEU A 575 -20.90 12.23 -29.96
CA LEU A 575 -19.87 12.81 -30.85
C LEU A 575 -20.18 14.29 -31.18
N ILE A 576 -21.09 14.96 -30.43
CA ILE A 576 -21.62 16.30 -30.76
C ILE A 576 -21.16 17.39 -29.75
N ILE A 577 -20.32 17.06 -28.77
CA ILE A 577 -19.89 18.04 -27.75
C ILE A 577 -18.63 18.84 -28.17
N TRP A 578 -17.83 18.33 -29.10
CA TRP A 578 -16.61 19.03 -29.56
C TRP A 578 -16.88 20.08 -30.65
N ASP A 579 -17.86 19.87 -31.53
CA ASP A 579 -18.16 20.83 -32.61
C ASP A 579 -18.85 22.10 -32.10
N LYS A 580 -19.59 22.04 -30.99
CA LYS A 580 -20.29 23.22 -30.43
C LYS A 580 -19.38 24.19 -29.68
N ILE A 581 -18.22 23.73 -29.19
CA ILE A 581 -17.26 24.60 -28.51
C ILE A 581 -16.41 25.37 -29.55
N MET A 582 -16.05 24.71 -30.65
CA MET A 582 -15.31 25.35 -31.75
C MET A 582 -16.17 26.32 -32.56
N PHE A 583 -17.46 26.04 -32.74
CA PHE A 583 -18.36 26.94 -33.47
C PHE A 583 -18.67 28.24 -32.69
N ASN A 584 -18.75 28.18 -31.35
CA ASN A 584 -18.98 29.39 -30.53
C ASN A 584 -17.77 30.34 -30.47
N LEU A 585 -16.55 29.81 -30.57
CA LEU A 585 -15.34 30.64 -30.67
C LEU A 585 -15.24 31.38 -32.01
N TRP A 586 -15.72 30.78 -33.11
CA TRP A 586 -15.76 31.43 -34.42
C TRP A 586 -16.82 32.53 -34.52
N VAL A 587 -17.98 32.36 -33.87
CA VAL A 587 -19.05 33.40 -33.87
C VAL A 587 -18.66 34.62 -33.03
N ILE A 588 -17.91 34.43 -31.94
CA ILE A 588 -17.41 35.55 -31.12
C ILE A 588 -16.35 36.38 -31.87
N VAL A 589 -15.51 35.73 -32.69
CA VAL A 589 -14.52 36.43 -33.52
C VAL A 589 -15.20 37.21 -34.66
N ILE A 590 -16.28 36.69 -35.25
CA ILE A 590 -17.01 37.39 -36.33
C ILE A 590 -17.81 38.60 -35.80
N PHE A 591 -18.35 38.54 -34.57
CA PHE A 591 -19.05 39.69 -33.96
C PHE A 591 -18.12 40.81 -33.48
N LEU A 592 -16.83 40.53 -33.28
CA LEU A 592 -15.83 41.56 -32.95
C LEU A 592 -15.21 42.22 -34.20
N ILE A 593 -15.54 41.74 -35.40
CA ILE A 593 -15.02 42.22 -36.69
C ILE A 593 -16.06 43.05 -37.47
N TRP A 594 -17.27 43.27 -36.93
CA TRP A 594 -18.31 44.11 -37.55
C TRP A 594 -18.51 45.47 -36.86
#